data_AF-A0A4R5N794-F1
#
_entry.id   AF-A0A4R5N794-F1
#
_cell.length_a   1.000
_cell.length_b   1.000
_cell.length_c   1.000
_cell.angle_alpha   90.00
_cell.angle_beta   90.00
_cell.angle_gamma   90.00
#
_symmetry.space_group_name_H-M   'P 1'
#
loop_
_entity.id
_entity.type
_entity.pdbx_description
1 polymer ?
#
loop_
_entity_poly.entity_id
_entity_poly.type
_entity_poly.pdbx_seq_one_letter_code
_entity_poly.pdbx_strand_id
1 'polypeptide(L)'
;MVYGLILLLVVVTLILGKISIKLGMSEVVGQLLSGIILGAGLLNIVHPTNLIHLISEVGIFILMLNSGMESDIKEMRKHIKASTIIAILGVVLPMVAFPIVFALSGYSLISSLFAGVVFSATSISITLSVLAEQKKLGTPMGAIILSAAVLDDIIALVAVTLFSIFIGGGTLGITSILPLIAFILGILLRKIPASDILSKVSSQLGRWFFYPVFFGAIGLEVSIQGLGNKVIPIILFSVLAVITKFAGSFIGARLSGLNYRVANAIAAGMVSRGEMALIITQIGIAANIINEDISGEFIIAIIISTIVAPIMMKPLFSRT
;
A
#
# COMPACT_ATOMS: atom_id res chain seq x y z
N MET A 1 30.95 -1.69 -3.41
CA MET A 1 30.19 -0.47 -3.74
C MET A 1 28.68 -0.64 -3.45
N VAL A 2 28.00 -1.65 -4.01
CA VAL A 2 26.54 -1.89 -3.80
C VAL A 2 26.12 -2.02 -2.32
N TYR A 3 26.84 -2.81 -1.51
CA TYR A 3 26.51 -2.97 -0.08
C TYR A 3 26.58 -1.65 0.72
N GLY A 4 27.47 -0.73 0.34
CA GLY A 4 27.57 0.59 0.97
C GLY A 4 26.36 1.47 0.71
N LEU A 5 25.76 1.37 -0.49
CA LEU A 5 24.53 2.09 -0.84
C LEU A 5 23.32 1.52 -0.10
N ILE A 6 23.27 0.21 0.12
CA ILE A 6 22.22 -0.42 0.93
C ILE A 6 22.34 0.03 2.39
N LEU A 7 23.55 0.05 2.94
CA LEU A 7 23.78 0.56 4.29
C LEU A 7 23.38 2.03 4.41
N LEU A 8 23.73 2.86 3.42
CA LEU A 8 23.31 4.26 3.36
C LEU A 8 21.79 4.38 3.36
N LEU A 9 21.09 3.60 2.51
CA LEU A 9 19.64 3.55 2.46
C LEU A 9 19.05 3.20 3.85
N VAL A 10 19.55 2.14 4.50
CA VAL A 10 19.08 1.72 5.85
C VAL A 10 19.32 2.81 6.89
N VAL A 11 20.48 3.45 6.90
CA VAL A 11 20.78 4.49 7.89
C VAL A 11 19.88 5.71 7.70
N VAL A 12 19.72 6.19 6.47
CA VAL A 12 18.91 7.38 6.17
C VAL A 12 17.42 7.11 6.39
N THR A 13 16.91 5.93 5.97
CA THR A 13 15.52 5.50 6.24
C THR A 13 15.23 5.45 7.75
N LEU A 14 16.13 4.90 8.57
CA LEU A 14 15.98 4.88 10.03
C LEU A 14 16.00 6.28 10.65
N ILE A 15 16.89 7.17 10.18
CA ILE A 15 16.99 8.55 10.67
C ILE A 15 15.71 9.33 10.33
N LEU A 16 15.29 9.30 9.07
CA LEU A 16 14.11 10.03 8.61
C LEU A 16 12.82 9.42 9.19
N GLY A 17 12.74 8.11 9.40
CA GLY A 17 11.65 7.47 10.13
C GLY A 17 11.50 8.02 11.55
N LYS A 18 12.60 8.13 12.30
CA LYS A 18 12.59 8.73 13.65
C LYS A 18 12.25 10.23 13.64
N ILE A 19 12.72 10.98 12.64
CA ILE A 19 12.36 12.39 12.47
C ILE A 19 10.86 12.53 12.19
N SER A 20 10.31 11.68 11.32
CA SER A 20 8.88 11.64 10.99
C SER A 20 8.00 11.46 12.23
N ILE A 21 8.38 10.52 13.12
CA ILE A 21 7.70 10.33 14.41
C ILE A 21 7.73 11.62 15.25
N LYS A 22 8.89 12.29 15.35
CA LYS A 22 9.05 13.56 16.09
C LYS A 22 8.19 14.69 15.52
N LEU A 23 7.96 14.70 14.20
CA LEU A 23 7.09 15.65 13.52
C LEU A 23 5.59 15.29 13.64
N GLY A 24 5.25 14.24 14.39
CA GLY A 24 3.87 13.81 14.58
C GLY A 24 3.34 12.92 13.44
N MET A 25 4.15 12.52 12.47
CA MET A 25 3.79 11.59 11.39
C MET A 25 4.07 10.12 11.78
N SER A 26 3.79 9.17 10.89
CA SER A 26 4.16 7.74 11.06
C SER A 26 5.61 7.51 10.64
N GLU A 27 6.25 6.48 11.19
CA GLU A 27 7.64 6.11 10.84
C GLU A 27 7.77 5.85 9.33
N VAL A 28 6.79 5.15 8.76
CA VAL A 28 6.73 4.77 7.34
C VAL A 28 6.86 5.97 6.40
N VAL A 29 6.25 7.11 6.76
CA VAL A 29 6.34 8.33 5.94
C VAL A 29 7.79 8.80 5.79
N GLY A 30 8.57 8.79 6.87
CA GLY A 30 9.98 9.15 6.83
C GLY A 30 10.83 8.17 6.06
N GLN A 31 10.52 6.87 6.16
CA GLN A 31 11.20 5.82 5.41
C GLN A 31 10.92 5.93 3.90
N LEU A 32 9.68 6.22 3.48
CA LEU A 32 9.35 6.48 2.07
C LEU A 32 10.07 7.71 1.53
N LEU A 33 10.02 8.83 2.26
CA LEU A 33 10.69 10.08 1.88
C LEU A 33 12.19 9.90 1.72
N SER A 34 12.81 9.05 2.53
CA SER A 34 14.24 8.76 2.40
C SER A 34 14.61 8.12 1.06
N GLY A 35 13.74 7.24 0.53
CA GLY A 35 13.91 6.65 -0.80
C GLY A 35 13.81 7.71 -1.89
N ILE A 36 12.81 8.60 -1.79
CA ILE A 36 12.65 9.69 -2.77
C ILE A 36 13.87 10.62 -2.78
N ILE A 37 14.39 10.94 -1.60
CA ILE A 37 15.56 11.81 -1.44
C ILE A 37 16.81 11.14 -2.01
N LEU A 38 17.06 9.87 -1.69
CA LEU A 38 18.26 9.15 -2.14
C LEU A 38 18.19 8.68 -3.60
N GLY A 39 16.99 8.44 -4.11
CA GLY A 39 16.71 7.91 -5.44
C GLY A 39 16.61 8.95 -6.53
N ALA A 40 16.08 8.55 -7.68
CA ALA A 40 15.97 9.37 -8.89
C ALA A 40 15.08 10.62 -8.73
N GLY A 41 14.31 10.70 -7.64
CA GLY A 41 13.49 11.85 -7.31
C GLY A 41 14.31 13.09 -6.96
N LEU A 42 15.43 12.96 -6.25
CA LEU A 42 16.20 14.12 -5.77
C LEU A 42 17.70 13.99 -6.00
N LEU A 43 18.40 13.18 -5.20
CA LEU A 43 19.86 13.12 -5.21
C LEU A 43 20.42 12.11 -6.22
N ASN A 44 19.61 11.12 -6.61
CA ASN A 44 19.97 10.07 -7.57
C ASN A 44 21.27 9.33 -7.20
N ILE A 45 21.47 9.05 -5.91
CA ILE A 45 22.66 8.40 -5.34
C ILE A 45 22.46 6.88 -5.25
N VAL A 46 21.26 6.46 -4.87
CA VAL A 46 20.90 5.05 -4.71
C VAL A 46 19.95 4.70 -5.84
N HIS A 47 20.29 3.66 -6.62
CA HIS A 47 19.44 3.16 -7.69
C HIS A 47 18.77 1.85 -7.29
N PRO A 48 17.54 1.58 -7.75
CA PRO A 48 16.93 0.26 -7.65
C PRO A 48 17.86 -0.81 -8.24
N THR A 49 18.10 -1.89 -7.49
CA THR A 49 18.88 -3.04 -7.94
C THR A 49 18.14 -4.31 -7.58
N ASN A 50 18.41 -5.42 -8.29
CA ASN A 50 17.81 -6.72 -7.97
C ASN A 50 18.01 -7.14 -6.51
N LEU A 51 19.16 -6.78 -5.91
CA LEU A 51 19.44 -7.07 -4.51
C LEU A 51 18.56 -6.24 -3.57
N ILE A 52 18.37 -4.94 -3.83
CA ILE A 52 17.44 -4.10 -3.06
C ILE A 52 16.01 -4.62 -3.20
N HIS A 53 15.60 -5.02 -4.40
CA HIS A 53 14.29 -5.61 -4.65
C HIS A 53 14.08 -6.90 -3.85
N LEU A 54 15.05 -7.82 -3.87
CA LEU A 54 14.97 -9.07 -3.10
C LEU A 54 14.88 -8.82 -1.59
N ILE A 55 15.69 -7.90 -1.05
CA ILE A 55 15.63 -7.53 0.37
C ILE A 55 14.30 -6.88 0.72
N SER A 56 13.77 -6.02 -0.18
CA SER A 56 12.47 -5.39 -0.06
C SER A 56 11.34 -6.42 0.00
N GLU A 57 11.36 -7.44 -0.87
CA GLU A 57 10.41 -8.56 -0.86
C GLU A 57 10.45 -9.37 0.44
N VAL A 58 11.65 -9.60 0.99
CA VAL A 58 11.79 -10.23 2.31
C VAL A 58 11.24 -9.32 3.41
N GLY A 59 11.41 -8.01 3.30
CA GLY A 59 10.88 -7.05 4.26
C GLY A 59 9.37 -7.01 4.33
N ILE A 60 8.70 -6.94 3.18
CA ILE A 60 7.24 -7.05 3.15
C ILE A 60 6.77 -8.42 3.62
N PHE A 61 7.46 -9.50 3.24
CA PHE A 61 7.11 -10.85 3.70
C PHE A 61 7.14 -10.91 5.23
N ILE A 62 8.22 -10.46 5.88
CA ILE A 62 8.34 -10.46 7.34
C ILE A 62 7.27 -9.55 7.99
N LEU A 63 6.97 -8.39 7.39
CA LEU A 63 5.97 -7.45 7.89
C LEU A 63 4.58 -8.09 7.91
N MET A 64 4.19 -8.68 6.78
CA MET A 64 2.89 -9.33 6.60
C MET A 64 2.76 -10.60 7.45
N LEU A 65 3.84 -11.39 7.54
CA LEU A 65 3.91 -12.56 8.42
C LEU A 65 3.65 -12.18 9.88
N ASN A 66 4.35 -11.16 10.39
CA ASN A 66 4.20 -10.69 11.76
C ASN A 66 2.81 -10.13 12.03
N SER A 67 2.26 -9.39 11.07
CA SER A 67 0.90 -8.90 11.15
C SER A 67 -0.13 -10.04 11.23
N GLY A 68 0.03 -11.08 10.40
CA GLY A 68 -0.84 -12.26 10.46
C GLY A 68 -0.80 -12.94 11.82
N MET A 69 0.39 -12.99 12.45
CA MET A 69 0.57 -13.55 13.79
C MET A 69 -0.09 -12.69 14.89
N GLU A 70 -0.11 -11.37 14.74
CA GLU A 70 -0.70 -10.45 15.73
C GLU A 70 -2.22 -10.27 15.56
N SER A 71 -2.76 -10.67 14.40
CA SER A 71 -4.18 -10.49 14.04
C SER A 71 -5.13 -11.38 14.83
N ASP A 72 -6.30 -10.83 15.21
CA ASP A 72 -7.38 -11.59 15.84
C ASP A 72 -8.36 -12.13 14.79
N ILE A 73 -8.15 -13.39 14.39
CA ILE A 73 -8.98 -14.09 13.41
C ILE A 73 -10.45 -14.20 13.87
N LYS A 74 -10.70 -14.31 15.18
CA LYS A 74 -12.08 -14.46 15.69
C LYS A 74 -12.86 -13.16 15.47
N GLU A 75 -12.24 -12.02 15.78
CA GLU A 75 -12.83 -10.70 15.50
C GLU A 75 -12.94 -10.43 13.99
N MET A 76 -11.94 -10.80 13.18
CA MET A 76 -12.05 -10.69 11.71
C MET A 76 -13.25 -11.47 11.17
N ARG A 77 -13.42 -12.72 11.61
CA ARG A 77 -14.53 -13.58 11.16
C ARG A 77 -15.89 -13.04 11.57
N LYS A 78 -15.99 -12.48 12.78
CA LYS A 78 -17.21 -11.86 13.30
C LYS A 78 -17.65 -10.66 12.45
N HIS A 79 -16.71 -9.91 11.90
CA HIS A 79 -16.97 -8.71 11.11
C HIS A 79 -16.88 -8.90 9.60
N ILE A 80 -16.75 -10.13 9.09
CA ILE A 80 -16.49 -10.41 7.67
C ILE A 80 -17.54 -9.82 6.71
N LYS A 81 -18.82 -9.77 7.13
CA LYS A 81 -19.89 -9.16 6.31
C LYS A 81 -19.65 -7.67 6.09
N ALA A 82 -19.32 -6.95 7.15
CA ALA A 82 -19.00 -5.53 7.07
C ALA A 82 -17.75 -5.31 6.19
N SER A 83 -16.69 -6.08 6.45
CA SER A 83 -15.44 -6.02 5.69
C SER A 83 -15.64 -6.27 4.20
N THR A 84 -16.53 -7.19 3.84
CA THR A 84 -16.85 -7.51 2.43
C THR A 84 -17.52 -6.34 1.73
N ILE A 85 -18.52 -5.70 2.37
CA ILE A 85 -19.19 -4.51 1.80
C ILE A 85 -18.20 -3.35 1.65
N ILE A 86 -17.34 -3.14 2.66
CA ILE A 86 -16.29 -2.11 2.64
C ILE A 86 -15.31 -2.34 1.49
N ALA A 87 -14.83 -3.58 1.31
CA ALA A 87 -13.90 -3.94 0.24
C ALA A 87 -14.54 -3.75 -1.14
N ILE A 88 -15.75 -4.28 -1.36
CA ILE A 88 -16.45 -4.16 -2.65
C ILE A 88 -16.64 -2.69 -3.03
N LEU A 89 -17.19 -1.87 -2.13
CA LEU A 89 -17.41 -0.45 -2.44
C LEU A 89 -16.10 0.35 -2.51
N GLY A 90 -15.09 -0.05 -1.72
CA GLY A 90 -13.73 0.48 -1.78
C GLY A 90 -13.02 0.18 -3.10
N VAL A 91 -13.37 -0.90 -3.81
CA VAL A 91 -12.82 -1.22 -5.13
C VAL A 91 -13.66 -0.62 -6.26
N VAL A 92 -14.99 -0.81 -6.20
CA VAL A 92 -15.90 -0.40 -7.28
C VAL A 92 -15.83 1.10 -7.53
N LEU A 93 -15.75 1.92 -6.48
CA LEU A 93 -15.78 3.38 -6.65
C LEU A 93 -14.53 3.90 -7.39
N PRO A 94 -13.28 3.54 -7.01
CA PRO A 94 -12.10 3.82 -7.84
C PRO A 94 -12.19 3.23 -9.25
N MET A 95 -12.65 1.97 -9.39
CA MET A 95 -12.75 1.30 -10.69
C MET A 95 -13.71 1.99 -11.66
N VAL A 96 -14.69 2.75 -11.18
CA VAL A 96 -15.60 3.52 -12.03
C VAL A 96 -15.09 4.96 -12.23
N ALA A 97 -14.65 5.62 -11.17
CA ALA A 97 -14.29 7.03 -11.22
C ALA A 97 -13.00 7.29 -12.01
N PHE A 98 -11.97 6.45 -11.85
CA PHE A 98 -10.69 6.63 -12.55
C PHE A 98 -10.84 6.52 -14.06
N PRO A 99 -11.50 5.49 -14.63
CA PRO A 99 -11.66 5.42 -16.08
C PRO A 99 -12.42 6.61 -16.67
N ILE A 100 -13.41 7.14 -15.95
CA ILE A 100 -14.16 8.34 -16.39
C ILE A 100 -13.22 9.55 -16.42
N VAL A 101 -12.51 9.83 -15.33
CA VAL A 101 -11.64 11.01 -15.22
C VAL A 101 -10.45 10.93 -16.18
N PHE A 102 -9.88 9.74 -16.38
CA PHE A 102 -8.80 9.52 -17.35
C PHE A 102 -9.29 9.71 -18.79
N ALA A 103 -10.45 9.15 -19.15
CA ALA A 103 -11.00 9.33 -20.49
C ALA A 103 -11.31 10.80 -20.79
N LEU A 104 -11.87 11.53 -19.81
CA LEU A 104 -12.13 12.97 -19.91
C LEU A 104 -10.85 13.81 -20.01
N SER A 105 -9.72 13.29 -19.49
CA SER A 105 -8.41 13.95 -19.58
C SER A 105 -7.66 13.59 -20.88
N GLY A 106 -8.29 12.83 -21.79
CA GLY A 106 -7.74 12.52 -23.11
C GLY A 106 -6.86 11.26 -23.18
N TYR A 107 -6.79 10.46 -22.12
CA TYR A 107 -6.05 9.20 -22.14
C TYR A 107 -6.80 8.10 -22.90
N SER A 108 -6.08 7.09 -23.40
CA SER A 108 -6.69 5.97 -24.11
C SER A 108 -7.69 5.21 -23.22
N LEU A 109 -8.71 4.59 -23.81
CA LEU A 109 -9.70 3.79 -23.06
C LEU A 109 -9.04 2.67 -22.25
N ILE A 110 -8.03 2.00 -22.84
CA ILE A 110 -7.32 0.89 -22.20
C ILE A 110 -6.55 1.41 -20.98
N SER A 111 -5.78 2.49 -21.13
CA SER A 111 -5.05 3.11 -20.01
C SER A 111 -5.99 3.66 -18.94
N SER A 112 -7.17 4.15 -19.33
CA SER A 112 -8.20 4.66 -18.42
C SER A 112 -8.81 3.53 -17.57
N LEU A 113 -9.20 2.42 -18.19
CA LEU A 113 -9.68 1.22 -17.48
C LEU A 113 -8.59 0.66 -16.57
N PHE A 114 -7.35 0.63 -17.05
CA PHE A 114 -6.20 0.17 -16.28
C PHE A 114 -5.91 1.05 -15.06
N ALA A 115 -6.07 2.38 -15.19
CA ALA A 115 -5.99 3.30 -14.06
C ALA A 115 -6.99 2.91 -12.96
N GLY A 116 -8.23 2.56 -13.34
CA GLY A 116 -9.24 2.05 -12.41
C GLY A 116 -8.78 0.81 -11.63
N VAL A 117 -8.11 -0.12 -12.29
CA VAL A 117 -7.54 -1.32 -11.66
C VAL A 117 -6.40 -0.95 -10.70
N VAL A 118 -5.39 -0.21 -11.18
CA VAL A 118 -4.22 0.20 -10.38
C VAL A 118 -4.65 0.93 -9.10
N PHE A 119 -5.54 1.89 -9.26
CA PHE A 119 -5.95 2.79 -8.19
C PHE A 119 -7.08 2.23 -7.31
N SER A 120 -7.62 1.07 -7.65
CA SER A 120 -8.50 0.30 -6.76
C SER A 120 -7.73 -0.50 -5.71
N ALA A 121 -6.49 -0.88 -5.97
CA ALA A 121 -5.67 -1.67 -5.04
C ALA A 121 -5.24 -0.84 -3.82
N THR A 122 -5.56 -1.34 -2.62
CA THR A 122 -5.06 -0.81 -1.34
C THR A 122 -3.68 -1.37 -1.04
N SER A 123 -2.95 -0.80 -0.07
CA SER A 123 -1.79 -1.44 0.54
C SER A 123 -2.06 -1.83 1.98
N ILE A 124 -2.15 -3.14 2.21
CA ILE A 124 -2.28 -3.72 3.53
C ILE A 124 -1.06 -3.33 4.38
N SER A 125 0.16 -3.44 3.83
CA SER A 125 1.43 -3.22 4.52
C SER A 125 1.53 -1.88 5.28
N ILE A 126 1.13 -0.77 4.67
CA ILE A 126 1.24 0.56 5.28
C ILE A 126 0.21 0.72 6.40
N THR A 127 -1.02 0.35 6.12
CA THR A 127 -2.13 0.43 7.07
C THR A 127 -1.84 -0.44 8.30
N LEU A 128 -1.24 -1.61 8.07
CA LEU A 128 -0.75 -2.49 9.13
C LEU A 128 0.33 -1.86 9.98
N SER A 129 1.37 -1.29 9.37
CA SER A 129 2.44 -0.62 10.11
C SER A 129 1.88 0.49 10.99
N VAL A 130 0.97 1.30 10.46
CA VAL A 130 0.33 2.38 11.23
C VAL A 130 -0.52 1.81 12.39
N LEU A 131 -1.32 0.78 12.15
CA LEU A 131 -2.12 0.13 13.20
C LEU A 131 -1.23 -0.54 14.27
N ALA A 132 -0.12 -1.16 13.87
CA ALA A 132 0.86 -1.78 14.76
C ALA A 132 1.56 -0.73 15.62
N GLU A 133 2.02 0.38 15.01
CA GLU A 133 2.61 1.54 15.70
C GLU A 133 1.67 2.08 16.79
N GLN A 134 0.36 2.08 16.52
CA GLN A 134 -0.66 2.55 17.45
C GLN A 134 -1.20 1.47 18.40
N LYS A 135 -0.72 0.22 18.31
CA LYS A 135 -1.21 -0.94 19.08
C LYS A 135 -2.72 -1.19 18.91
N LYS A 136 -3.25 -0.98 17.70
CA LYS A 136 -4.69 -1.12 17.38
C LYS A 136 -5.03 -2.36 16.54
N LEU A 137 -4.06 -3.20 16.19
CA LEU A 137 -4.28 -4.41 15.36
C LEU A 137 -5.33 -5.38 15.94
N GLY A 138 -5.29 -5.63 17.25
CA GLY A 138 -6.23 -6.52 17.94
C GLY A 138 -7.59 -5.91 18.28
N THR A 139 -7.90 -4.69 17.81
CA THR A 139 -9.20 -4.06 18.08
C THR A 139 -10.24 -4.46 17.02
N PRO A 140 -11.56 -4.37 17.31
CA PRO A 140 -12.59 -4.67 16.30
C PRO A 140 -12.43 -3.82 15.03
N MET A 141 -12.05 -2.55 15.18
CA MET A 141 -11.78 -1.66 14.06
C MET A 141 -10.54 -2.09 13.27
N GLY A 142 -9.46 -2.47 13.95
CA GLY A 142 -8.28 -3.05 13.33
C GLY A 142 -8.65 -4.31 12.54
N ALA A 143 -9.40 -5.24 13.14
CA ALA A 143 -9.88 -6.46 12.50
C ALA A 143 -10.75 -6.20 11.25
N ILE A 144 -11.63 -5.19 11.28
CA ILE A 144 -12.42 -4.79 10.10
C ILE A 144 -11.51 -4.27 8.98
N ILE A 145 -10.57 -3.37 9.29
CA ILE A 145 -9.64 -2.81 8.30
C ILE A 145 -8.79 -3.93 7.69
N LEU A 146 -8.21 -4.79 8.53
CA LEU A 146 -7.43 -5.95 8.13
C LEU A 146 -8.22 -6.86 7.17
N SER A 147 -9.42 -7.24 7.58
CA SER A 147 -10.26 -8.13 6.80
C SER A 147 -10.74 -7.48 5.50
N ALA A 148 -11.03 -6.19 5.50
CA ALA A 148 -11.42 -5.46 4.29
C ALA A 148 -10.23 -5.36 3.34
N ALA A 149 -9.03 -5.04 3.83
CA ALA A 149 -7.84 -4.90 3.01
C ALA A 149 -7.40 -6.23 2.37
N VAL A 150 -7.49 -7.35 3.09
CA VAL A 150 -7.25 -8.69 2.51
C VAL A 150 -8.24 -9.01 1.39
N LEU A 151 -9.52 -8.70 1.58
CA LEU A 151 -10.54 -8.91 0.54
C LEU A 151 -10.32 -7.96 -0.65
N ASP A 152 -9.92 -6.72 -0.39
CA ASP A 152 -9.58 -5.71 -1.40
C ASP A 152 -8.44 -6.19 -2.31
N ASP A 153 -7.36 -6.75 -1.73
CA ASP A 153 -6.24 -7.32 -2.49
C ASP A 153 -6.66 -8.50 -3.36
N ILE A 154 -7.54 -9.39 -2.85
CA ILE A 154 -8.08 -10.51 -3.64
C ILE A 154 -8.89 -9.98 -4.82
N ILE A 155 -9.75 -8.99 -4.58
CA ILE A 155 -10.57 -8.39 -5.65
C ILE A 155 -9.67 -7.68 -6.66
N ALA A 156 -8.65 -6.94 -6.22
CA ALA A 156 -7.70 -6.27 -7.08
C ALA A 156 -6.92 -7.28 -7.94
N LEU A 157 -6.45 -8.39 -7.35
CA LEU A 157 -5.78 -9.47 -8.07
C LEU A 157 -6.68 -10.05 -9.16
N VAL A 158 -7.95 -10.32 -8.84
CA VAL A 158 -8.93 -10.83 -9.81
C VAL A 158 -9.17 -9.79 -10.91
N ALA A 159 -9.32 -8.52 -10.57
CA ALA A 159 -9.53 -7.44 -11.53
C ALA A 159 -8.34 -7.33 -12.51
N VAL A 160 -7.11 -7.38 -12.02
CA VAL A 160 -5.90 -7.36 -12.85
C VAL A 160 -5.83 -8.60 -13.72
N THR A 161 -6.09 -9.79 -13.17
CA THR A 161 -6.09 -11.05 -13.92
C THR A 161 -7.07 -10.99 -15.09
N LEU A 162 -8.31 -10.57 -14.82
CA LEU A 162 -9.33 -10.45 -15.85
C LEU A 162 -8.91 -9.43 -16.90
N PHE A 163 -8.43 -8.26 -16.46
CA PHE A 163 -7.94 -7.24 -17.37
C PHE A 163 -6.86 -7.80 -18.30
N SER A 164 -5.80 -8.38 -17.73
CA SER A 164 -4.68 -9.02 -18.45
C SER A 164 -5.14 -10.06 -19.48
N ILE A 165 -6.13 -10.90 -19.15
CA ILE A 165 -6.70 -11.88 -20.08
C ILE A 165 -7.36 -11.20 -21.28
N PHE A 166 -8.12 -10.12 -21.05
CA PHE A 166 -8.82 -9.40 -22.12
C PHE A 166 -7.88 -8.67 -23.08
N ILE A 167 -6.75 -8.15 -22.59
CA ILE A 167 -5.79 -7.40 -23.40
C ILE A 167 -4.60 -8.24 -23.90
N GLY A 168 -4.51 -9.51 -23.52
CA GLY A 168 -3.38 -10.39 -23.86
C GLY A 168 -2.07 -10.06 -23.13
N GLY A 169 -2.14 -9.34 -22.02
CA GLY A 169 -0.99 -8.75 -21.32
C GLY A 169 -0.58 -9.54 -20.08
N GLY A 170 0.43 -10.39 -20.20
CA GLY A 170 1.23 -10.95 -19.09
C GLY A 170 0.50 -11.86 -18.09
N THR A 171 1.27 -12.70 -17.39
CA THR A 171 0.78 -13.47 -16.24
C THR A 171 1.13 -12.76 -14.94
N LEU A 172 0.27 -12.89 -13.93
CA LEU A 172 0.59 -12.42 -12.58
C LEU A 172 1.73 -13.26 -12.00
N GLY A 173 2.82 -12.60 -11.62
CA GLY A 173 3.94 -13.25 -10.94
C GLY A 173 3.59 -13.63 -9.51
N ILE A 174 4.27 -14.65 -8.98
CA ILE A 174 4.10 -15.13 -7.59
C ILE A 174 4.38 -14.04 -6.55
N THR A 175 5.16 -13.02 -6.93
CA THR A 175 5.49 -11.83 -6.13
C THR A 175 4.25 -11.00 -5.78
N SER A 176 3.21 -11.01 -6.63
CA SER A 176 1.96 -10.27 -6.42
C SER A 176 1.11 -10.86 -5.29
N ILE A 177 1.25 -12.16 -5.02
CA ILE A 177 0.48 -12.87 -3.98
C ILE A 177 1.31 -13.12 -2.71
N LEU A 178 2.60 -12.82 -2.74
CA LEU A 178 3.53 -13.05 -1.64
C LEU A 178 3.08 -12.37 -0.32
N PRO A 179 2.61 -11.10 -0.30
CA PRO A 179 2.14 -10.45 0.92
C PRO A 179 0.95 -11.19 1.55
N LEU A 180 -0.01 -11.60 0.73
CA LEU A 180 -1.19 -12.36 1.16
C LEU A 180 -0.82 -13.74 1.71
N ILE A 181 0.09 -14.46 1.03
CA ILE A 181 0.60 -15.74 1.51
C ILE A 181 1.29 -15.57 2.86
N ALA A 182 2.15 -14.57 3.01
CA ALA A 182 2.85 -14.28 4.26
C ALA A 182 1.86 -13.99 5.40
N PHE A 183 0.81 -13.20 5.15
CA PHE A 183 -0.22 -12.91 6.13
C PHE A 183 -1.00 -14.16 6.57
N ILE A 184 -1.41 -15.02 5.62
CA ILE A 184 -2.08 -16.29 5.91
C ILE A 184 -1.15 -17.23 6.70
N LEU A 185 0.13 -17.32 6.32
CA LEU A 185 1.12 -18.10 7.07
C LEU A 185 1.26 -17.57 8.49
N GLY A 186 1.25 -16.25 8.68
CA GLY A 186 1.31 -15.63 10.00
C GLY A 186 0.13 -16.04 10.89
N ILE A 187 -1.07 -16.02 10.33
CA ILE A 187 -2.31 -16.50 10.95
C ILE A 187 -2.17 -17.97 11.40
N LEU A 188 -1.59 -18.83 10.56
CA LEU A 188 -1.38 -20.24 10.89
C LEU A 188 -0.33 -20.42 11.98
N LEU A 189 0.79 -19.69 11.90
CA LEU A 189 1.87 -19.74 12.88
C LEU A 189 1.45 -19.24 14.27
N ARG A 190 0.45 -18.36 14.36
CA ARG A 190 -0.10 -17.90 15.65
C ARG A 190 -0.57 -19.04 16.56
N LYS A 191 -0.92 -20.20 16.01
CA LYS A 191 -1.35 -21.38 16.79
C LYS A 191 -0.20 -22.14 17.46
N ILE A 192 1.05 -21.84 17.08
CA ILE A 192 2.24 -22.55 17.58
C ILE A 192 2.67 -21.91 18.91
N PRO A 193 3.09 -22.70 19.93
CA PRO A 193 3.55 -22.17 21.23
C PRO A 193 4.71 -21.16 21.13
N ALA A 194 5.56 -21.29 20.11
CA ALA A 194 6.70 -20.41 19.86
C ALA A 194 6.34 -19.11 19.10
N SER A 195 5.06 -18.86 18.81
CA SER A 195 4.65 -17.72 17.96
C SER A 195 5.04 -16.36 18.55
N ASP A 196 4.97 -16.18 19.87
CA ASP A 196 5.36 -14.91 20.50
C ASP A 196 6.88 -14.67 20.39
N ILE A 197 7.70 -15.73 20.49
CA ILE A 197 9.15 -15.62 20.30
C ILE A 197 9.47 -15.35 18.84
N LEU A 198 8.84 -16.10 17.93
CA LEU A 198 9.06 -15.96 16.49
C LEU A 198 8.72 -14.54 16.02
N SER A 199 7.54 -14.03 16.38
CA SER A 199 7.11 -12.66 16.04
C SER A 199 8.01 -11.59 16.65
N LYS A 200 8.51 -11.80 17.87
CA LYS A 200 9.44 -10.86 18.51
C LYS A 200 10.78 -10.80 17.76
N VAL A 201 11.36 -11.95 17.41
CA VAL A 201 12.65 -12.02 16.71
C VAL A 201 12.53 -11.47 15.29
N SER A 202 11.53 -11.93 14.53
CA SER A 202 11.27 -11.48 13.17
C SER A 202 10.96 -9.98 13.12
N SER A 203 10.17 -9.44 14.06
CA SER A 203 9.84 -8.00 14.10
C SER A 203 11.04 -7.14 14.50
N GLN A 204 11.97 -7.67 15.29
CA GLN A 204 13.23 -7.00 15.58
C GLN A 204 14.09 -6.93 14.33
N LEU A 205 14.32 -8.06 13.66
CA LEU A 205 15.08 -8.10 12.39
C LEU A 205 14.44 -7.20 11.32
N GLY A 206 13.11 -7.25 11.22
CA GLY A 206 12.33 -6.43 10.31
C GLY A 206 12.58 -4.94 10.55
N ARG A 207 12.38 -4.46 11.78
CA ARG A 207 12.51 -3.04 12.12
C ARG A 207 13.91 -2.47 11.90
N TRP A 208 14.96 -3.26 12.15
CA TRP A 208 16.33 -2.76 12.06
C TRP A 208 16.90 -2.77 10.65
N PHE A 209 16.38 -3.61 9.74
CA PHE A 209 16.96 -3.78 8.42
C PHE A 209 15.92 -3.89 7.31
N PHE A 210 15.02 -4.87 7.38
CA PHE A 210 14.19 -5.20 6.22
C PHE A 210 13.05 -4.20 5.95
N TYR A 211 12.35 -3.71 6.97
CA TYR A 211 11.27 -2.72 6.78
C TYR A 211 11.81 -1.38 6.25
N PRO A 212 12.92 -0.83 6.80
CA PRO A 212 13.52 0.37 6.24
C PRO A 212 13.93 0.19 4.77
N VAL A 213 14.49 -0.97 4.37
CA VAL A 213 14.80 -1.24 2.96
C VAL A 213 13.52 -1.35 2.13
N PHE A 214 12.49 -2.03 2.60
CA PHE A 214 11.21 -2.18 1.89
C PHE A 214 10.57 -0.81 1.59
N PHE A 215 10.35 0.00 2.62
CA PHE A 215 9.73 1.32 2.45
C PHE A 215 10.65 2.31 1.72
N GLY A 216 11.97 2.23 1.94
CA GLY A 216 12.94 3.01 1.18
C GLY A 216 12.95 2.65 -0.30
N ALA A 217 12.88 1.36 -0.64
CA ALA A 217 12.86 0.88 -2.03
C ALA A 217 11.64 1.39 -2.80
N ILE A 218 10.46 1.46 -2.16
CA ILE A 218 9.27 2.09 -2.76
C ILE A 218 9.56 3.55 -3.17
N GLY A 219 10.27 4.30 -2.33
CA GLY A 219 10.65 5.68 -2.64
C GLY A 219 11.71 5.81 -3.74
N LEU A 220 12.59 4.81 -3.92
CA LEU A 220 13.62 4.83 -4.96
C LEU A 220 13.05 4.77 -6.38
N GLU A 221 11.86 4.16 -6.54
CA GLU A 221 11.14 4.06 -7.82
C GLU A 221 10.58 5.42 -8.29
N VAL A 222 10.65 6.46 -7.46
CA VAL A 222 10.18 7.80 -7.83
C VAL A 222 11.17 8.49 -8.75
N SER A 223 10.71 8.88 -9.93
CA SER A 223 11.41 9.82 -10.81
C SER A 223 10.62 11.13 -10.92
N ILE A 224 11.31 12.25 -10.70
CA ILE A 224 10.76 13.61 -10.82
C ILE A 224 11.11 14.24 -12.19
N GLN A 225 11.88 13.53 -13.01
CA GLN A 225 12.28 14.01 -14.33
C GLN A 225 11.06 14.03 -15.29
N GLY A 226 10.87 15.12 -16.03
CA GLY A 226 9.77 15.24 -17.02
C GLY A 226 8.41 15.68 -16.45
N LEU A 227 8.36 16.20 -15.23
CA LEU A 227 7.10 16.56 -14.55
C LEU A 227 6.43 17.86 -14.98
N GLY A 228 7.12 18.74 -15.71
CA GLY A 228 6.73 20.15 -15.89
C GLY A 228 5.25 20.34 -16.31
N ASN A 229 4.78 19.60 -17.31
CA ASN A 229 3.39 19.71 -17.80
C ASN A 229 2.43 18.69 -17.15
N LYS A 230 2.92 17.83 -16.26
CA LYS A 230 2.16 16.71 -15.66
C LYS A 230 1.70 16.95 -14.23
N VAL A 231 2.03 18.11 -13.65
CA VAL A 231 1.66 18.48 -12.28
C VAL A 231 0.15 18.46 -12.08
N ILE A 232 -0.62 18.99 -13.05
CA ILE A 232 -2.09 19.05 -12.96
C ILE A 232 -2.71 17.62 -12.94
N PRO A 233 -2.42 16.74 -13.91
CA PRO A 233 -2.86 15.34 -13.87
C PRO A 233 -2.50 14.64 -12.56
N ILE A 234 -1.27 14.82 -12.06
CA ILE A 234 -0.82 14.16 -10.83
C ILE A 234 -1.62 14.60 -9.62
N ILE A 235 -1.84 15.92 -9.45
CA ILE A 235 -2.66 16.44 -8.36
C ILE A 235 -4.09 15.89 -8.49
N LEU A 236 -4.66 15.92 -9.70
CA LEU A 236 -5.99 15.41 -9.97
C LEU A 236 -6.11 13.92 -9.59
N PHE A 237 -5.19 13.07 -10.04
CA PHE A 237 -5.20 11.64 -9.77
C PHE A 237 -4.93 11.32 -8.30
N SER A 238 -4.11 12.11 -7.63
CA SER A 238 -3.84 11.99 -6.19
C SER A 238 -5.04 12.40 -5.33
N VAL A 239 -5.76 13.46 -5.73
CA VAL A 239 -6.98 13.88 -5.03
C VAL A 239 -8.08 12.87 -5.28
N LEU A 240 -8.26 12.45 -6.53
CA LEU A 240 -9.19 11.40 -6.90
C LEU A 240 -8.88 10.11 -6.15
N ALA A 241 -7.59 9.80 -5.95
CA ALA A 241 -7.12 8.65 -5.20
C ALA A 241 -7.76 8.54 -3.83
N VAL A 242 -7.53 9.60 -3.07
CA VAL A 242 -7.91 9.70 -1.68
C VAL A 242 -9.43 9.76 -1.60
N ILE A 243 -10.07 10.58 -2.42
CA ILE A 243 -11.53 10.76 -2.38
C ILE A 243 -12.26 9.46 -2.71
N THR A 244 -11.96 8.81 -3.83
CA THR A 244 -12.71 7.63 -4.26
C THR A 244 -12.52 6.48 -3.29
N LYS A 245 -11.30 6.31 -2.77
CA LYS A 245 -11.03 5.20 -1.86
C LYS A 245 -11.62 5.45 -0.48
N PHE A 246 -11.45 6.66 0.05
CA PHE A 246 -12.09 7.07 1.30
C PHE A 246 -13.61 6.97 1.21
N ALA A 247 -14.23 7.54 0.16
CA ALA A 247 -15.68 7.55 0.01
C ALA A 247 -16.26 6.14 -0.15
N GLY A 248 -15.65 5.28 -0.98
CA GLY A 248 -16.09 3.90 -1.17
C GLY A 248 -16.09 3.11 0.14
N SER A 249 -14.97 3.13 0.86
CA SER A 249 -14.84 2.45 2.15
C SER A 249 -15.70 3.08 3.25
N PHE A 250 -15.87 4.40 3.26
CA PHE A 250 -16.74 5.10 4.21
C PHE A 250 -18.21 4.72 4.02
N ILE A 251 -18.69 4.77 2.77
CA ILE A 251 -20.06 4.37 2.42
C ILE A 251 -20.28 2.90 2.81
N GLY A 252 -19.35 2.01 2.46
CA GLY A 252 -19.44 0.60 2.86
C GLY A 252 -19.46 0.38 4.36
N ALA A 253 -18.67 1.13 5.12
CA ALA A 253 -18.67 1.05 6.58
C ALA A 253 -19.99 1.55 7.17
N ARG A 254 -20.55 2.64 6.64
CA ARG A 254 -21.85 3.19 7.08
C ARG A 254 -23.02 2.27 6.73
N LEU A 255 -23.04 1.68 5.54
CA LEU A 255 -24.04 0.69 5.13
C LEU A 255 -23.98 -0.58 5.96
N SER A 256 -22.80 -0.90 6.50
CA SER A 256 -22.61 -2.01 7.43
C SER A 256 -23.04 -1.71 8.87
N GLY A 257 -23.64 -0.52 9.12
CA GLY A 257 -24.15 -0.11 10.44
C GLY A 257 -23.10 0.46 11.39
N LEU A 258 -21.85 0.65 10.96
CA LEU A 258 -20.78 1.17 11.82
C LEU A 258 -20.94 2.67 12.04
N ASN A 259 -20.78 3.14 13.27
CA ASN A 259 -20.86 4.55 13.64
C ASN A 259 -19.86 5.43 12.88
N TYR A 260 -20.18 6.72 12.74
CA TYR A 260 -19.43 7.67 11.91
C TYR A 260 -17.93 7.74 12.22
N ARG A 261 -17.56 7.67 13.52
CA ARG A 261 -16.15 7.71 13.95
C ARG A 261 -15.37 6.49 13.47
N VAL A 262 -15.94 5.29 13.63
CA VAL A 262 -15.31 4.04 13.18
C VAL A 262 -15.29 3.99 11.65
N ALA A 263 -16.36 4.41 10.99
CA ALA A 263 -16.41 4.49 9.53
C ALA A 263 -15.31 5.40 8.96
N ASN A 264 -15.05 6.57 9.56
CA ASN A 264 -13.96 7.46 9.14
C ASN A 264 -12.58 6.83 9.34
N ALA A 265 -12.36 6.17 10.46
CA ALA A 265 -11.08 5.53 10.75
C ALA A 265 -10.80 4.35 9.81
N ILE A 266 -11.84 3.55 9.48
CA ILE A 266 -11.76 2.50 8.47
C ILE A 266 -11.47 3.10 7.10
N ALA A 267 -12.22 4.13 6.69
CA ALA A 267 -12.03 4.78 5.41
C ALA A 267 -10.62 5.35 5.26
N ALA A 268 -10.11 6.04 6.28
CA ALA A 268 -8.72 6.53 6.30
C ALA A 268 -7.70 5.39 6.22
N GLY A 269 -7.96 4.26 6.90
CA GLY A 269 -7.12 3.07 6.83
C GLY A 269 -7.08 2.40 5.46
N MET A 270 -8.09 2.62 4.62
CA MET A 270 -8.18 2.02 3.28
C MET A 270 -7.63 2.93 2.17
N VAL A 271 -7.24 4.19 2.47
CA VAL A 271 -6.78 5.15 1.45
C VAL A 271 -5.41 4.80 0.86
N SER A 272 -4.55 4.14 1.65
CA SER A 272 -3.17 3.89 1.26
C SER A 272 -3.11 3.06 -0.03
N ARG A 273 -2.30 3.51 -0.97
CA ARG A 273 -1.84 2.71 -2.10
C ARG A 273 -0.38 2.35 -1.82
N GLY A 274 0.11 1.24 -2.33
CA GLY A 274 1.46 0.78 -2.00
C GLY A 274 1.91 -0.28 -2.97
N GLU A 275 2.53 -1.34 -2.46
CA GLU A 275 3.24 -2.28 -3.35
C GLU A 275 2.34 -2.86 -4.44
N MET A 276 1.10 -3.22 -4.13
CA MET A 276 0.21 -3.84 -5.11
C MET A 276 -0.10 -2.89 -6.28
N ALA A 277 -0.36 -1.60 -6.00
CA ALA A 277 -0.58 -0.62 -7.05
C ALA A 277 0.67 -0.42 -7.93
N LEU A 278 1.87 -0.47 -7.35
CA LEU A 278 3.14 -0.40 -8.09
C LEU A 278 3.38 -1.66 -8.93
N ILE A 279 3.12 -2.85 -8.39
CA ILE A 279 3.22 -4.13 -9.11
C ILE A 279 2.28 -4.12 -10.33
N ILE A 280 1.02 -3.70 -10.13
CA ILE A 280 0.07 -3.58 -11.24
C ILE A 280 0.57 -2.58 -12.27
N THR A 281 1.06 -1.41 -11.84
CA THR A 281 1.65 -0.42 -12.76
C THR A 281 2.78 -1.03 -13.60
N GLN A 282 3.68 -1.81 -12.98
CA GLN A 282 4.77 -2.48 -13.69
C GLN A 282 4.29 -3.56 -14.66
N ILE A 283 3.24 -4.31 -14.31
CA ILE A 283 2.56 -5.23 -15.25
C ILE A 283 2.04 -4.45 -16.46
N GLY A 284 1.49 -3.25 -16.25
CA GLY A 284 1.00 -2.42 -17.33
C GLY A 284 2.09 -1.88 -18.25
N ILE A 285 3.25 -1.52 -17.71
CA ILE A 285 4.43 -1.14 -18.51
C ILE A 285 4.89 -2.35 -19.33
N ALA A 286 5.06 -3.51 -18.69
CA ALA A 286 5.53 -4.74 -19.35
C ALA A 286 4.58 -5.22 -20.46
N ALA A 287 3.27 -4.98 -20.30
CA ALA A 287 2.24 -5.30 -21.29
C ALA A 287 2.00 -4.19 -22.32
N ASN A 288 2.78 -3.09 -22.30
CA ASN A 288 2.60 -1.91 -23.16
C ASN A 288 1.20 -1.27 -23.08
N ILE A 289 0.52 -1.37 -21.93
CA ILE A 289 -0.78 -0.75 -21.65
C ILE A 289 -0.62 0.75 -21.33
N ILE A 290 0.47 1.05 -20.63
CA ILE A 290 0.85 2.40 -20.21
C ILE A 290 2.29 2.64 -20.65
N ASN A 291 2.56 3.85 -21.12
CA ASN A 291 3.91 4.30 -21.45
C ASN A 291 4.62 4.84 -20.19
N GLU A 292 5.92 5.13 -20.31
CA GLU A 292 6.72 5.72 -19.22
C GLU A 292 6.15 7.05 -18.71
N ASP A 293 5.44 7.77 -19.59
CA ASP A 293 4.83 9.04 -19.22
C ASP A 293 3.67 8.87 -18.24
N ILE A 294 2.75 7.95 -18.52
CA ILE A 294 1.58 7.63 -17.68
C ILE A 294 2.04 6.93 -16.39
N SER A 295 3.04 6.06 -16.47
CA SER A 295 3.52 5.34 -15.29
C SER A 295 4.14 6.28 -14.25
N GLY A 296 4.87 7.32 -14.68
CA GLY A 296 5.37 8.36 -13.77
C GLY A 296 4.24 9.07 -13.02
N GLU A 297 3.13 9.37 -13.69
CA GLU A 297 1.94 9.97 -13.06
C GLU A 297 1.30 9.03 -12.04
N PHE A 298 1.25 7.72 -12.35
CA PHE A 298 0.70 6.69 -11.45
C PHE A 298 1.55 6.54 -10.20
N ILE A 299 2.86 6.36 -10.36
CA ILE A 299 3.79 6.13 -9.25
C ILE A 299 3.74 7.32 -8.27
N ILE A 300 3.76 8.55 -8.77
CA ILE A 300 3.70 9.74 -7.91
C ILE A 300 2.33 9.83 -7.21
N ALA A 301 1.22 9.59 -7.92
CA ALA A 301 -0.09 9.63 -7.30
C ALA A 301 -0.31 8.52 -6.25
N ILE A 302 0.23 7.32 -6.51
CA ILE A 302 0.29 6.22 -5.54
C ILE A 302 1.00 6.73 -4.28
N ILE A 303 2.21 7.25 -4.41
CA ILE A 303 3.04 7.66 -3.26
C ILE A 303 2.45 8.84 -2.50
N ILE A 304 1.82 9.80 -3.17
CA ILE A 304 1.09 10.86 -2.49
C ILE A 304 -0.02 10.25 -1.63
N SER A 305 -0.83 9.34 -2.17
CA SER A 305 -1.88 8.67 -1.38
C SER A 305 -1.32 7.78 -0.25
N THR A 306 -0.18 7.13 -0.47
CA THR A 306 0.61 6.37 0.52
C THR A 306 1.01 7.24 1.71
N ILE A 307 1.48 8.46 1.47
CA ILE A 307 1.90 9.42 2.51
C ILE A 307 0.69 10.02 3.22
N VAL A 308 -0.37 10.33 2.49
CA VAL A 308 -1.60 10.93 3.04
C VAL A 308 -2.30 9.98 4.02
N ALA A 309 -2.32 8.67 3.76
CA ALA A 309 -3.06 7.72 4.57
C ALA A 309 -2.62 7.68 6.06
N PRO A 310 -1.31 7.52 6.42
CA PRO A 310 -0.88 7.59 7.82
C PRO A 310 -1.22 8.93 8.50
N ILE A 311 -1.18 10.04 7.76
CA ILE A 311 -1.53 11.38 8.27
C ILE A 311 -3.02 11.46 8.60
N MET A 312 -3.89 10.87 7.76
CA MET A 312 -5.33 10.79 8.01
C MET A 312 -5.68 9.83 9.14
N MET A 313 -5.01 8.68 9.22
CA MET A 313 -5.29 7.65 10.21
C MET A 313 -4.96 8.14 11.62
N LYS A 314 -3.75 8.65 11.85
CA LYS A 314 -3.21 8.84 13.19
C LYS A 314 -4.12 9.62 14.16
N PRO A 315 -4.75 10.75 13.76
CA PRO A 315 -5.68 11.51 14.62
C PRO A 315 -6.99 10.80 14.94
N LEU A 316 -7.42 9.84 14.10
CA LEU A 316 -8.69 9.14 14.26
C LEU A 316 -8.59 8.01 15.28
N PHE A 317 -7.43 7.34 15.34
CA PHE A 317 -7.17 6.26 16.30
C PHE A 317 -6.67 6.75 17.66
N SER A 318 -6.19 8.00 17.78
CA SER A 318 -5.77 8.59 19.06
C SER A 318 -6.96 9.00 19.96
N ARG A 319 -8.16 9.10 19.38
CA ARG A 319 -9.40 9.54 20.06
C ARG A 319 -10.35 8.39 20.42
N THR A 320 -9.90 7.14 20.30
CA THR A 320 -10.64 5.89 20.52
C THR A 320 -9.80 4.89 21.27
#